data_AF-A0A2N7VTY0-F1
#
_entry.id   AF-A0A2N7VTY0-F1
#
_cell.length_a   1.000
_cell.length_b   1.000
_cell.length_c   1.000
_cell.angle_alpha   90.00
_cell.angle_beta   90.00
_cell.angle_gamma   90.00
#
_symmetry.space_group_name_H-M   'P 1'
#
loop_
_entity.id
_entity.type
_entity.pdbx_description
1 polymer ?
#
loop_
_entity_poly.entity_id
_entity_poly.type
_entity_poly.pdbx_seq_one_letter_code
_entity_poly.pdbx_strand_id
1 'polypeptide(L)'
;MSALPIATNLYFDNHFGRRGVKLLPNEFYTTREDMVLVTVLGSCVAACIHDRTAGIGGMNHFMLPDDGEQPSQAASDSMRYGAYAMEVLINELIKMGGRRERFEAKVFGGAAVLAGMTTINIGDRNAEFVRRYLGLEKIRIIAEDLQGVHPRKVAFMPDTGQALVKKLRLQQEPSVAEREQALAKQVAEARAARHARAAREHGHVELFAGAGQAAAQKPRIELFGTPAAQKPRVELFGAGARGVAPAPSNSAKTVEEA
;
A
#
# COMPACT_ATOMS: atom_id res chain seq x y z
N MET A 1 -15.51 0.73 -33.09
CA MET A 1 -16.43 0.77 -31.93
C MET A 1 -15.80 -0.07 -30.84
N SER A 2 -15.31 0.56 -29.77
CA SER A 2 -14.81 -0.20 -28.61
C SER A 2 -15.99 -0.94 -28.00
N ALA A 3 -15.92 -2.27 -27.87
CA ALA A 3 -16.93 -3.02 -27.16
C ALA A 3 -17.01 -2.52 -25.71
N LEU A 4 -18.21 -2.39 -25.16
CA LEU A 4 -18.39 -2.03 -23.76
C LEU A 4 -17.76 -3.11 -22.87
N PRO A 5 -17.13 -2.75 -21.74
CA PRO A 5 -16.44 -3.72 -20.88
C PRO A 5 -17.42 -4.50 -19.99
N ILE A 6 -18.30 -5.28 -20.61
CA ILE A 6 -19.31 -6.10 -19.93
C ILE A 6 -18.66 -7.40 -19.45
N ALA A 7 -18.86 -7.75 -18.17
CA ALA A 7 -18.36 -9.01 -17.62
C ALA A 7 -19.02 -10.22 -18.30
N THR A 8 -18.22 -11.22 -18.69
CA THR A 8 -18.69 -12.43 -19.39
C THR A 8 -18.57 -13.71 -18.57
N ASN A 9 -17.97 -13.62 -17.37
CA ASN A 9 -17.72 -14.76 -16.47
C ASN A 9 -18.99 -15.19 -15.72
N LEU A 10 -19.96 -15.73 -16.46
CA LEU A 10 -21.20 -16.31 -15.96
C LEU A 10 -20.95 -17.70 -15.37
N TYR A 11 -21.54 -17.98 -14.21
CA TYR A 11 -21.43 -19.28 -13.53
C TYR A 11 -22.68 -19.55 -12.69
N PHE A 12 -22.77 -20.74 -12.08
CA PHE A 12 -23.78 -21.04 -11.07
C PHE A 12 -23.16 -20.96 -9.67
N ASP A 13 -23.68 -20.09 -8.81
CA ASP A 13 -23.16 -19.90 -7.46
C ASP A 13 -23.86 -20.83 -6.48
N ASN A 14 -23.16 -21.89 -6.06
CA ASN A 14 -23.69 -22.89 -5.13
C ASN A 14 -23.97 -22.33 -3.72
N HIS A 15 -23.35 -21.22 -3.33
CA HIS A 15 -23.59 -20.62 -2.02
C HIS A 15 -24.93 -19.87 -1.98
N PHE A 16 -25.27 -19.19 -3.08
CA PHE A 16 -26.52 -18.44 -3.20
C PHE A 16 -27.63 -19.19 -3.93
N GLY A 17 -27.34 -20.38 -4.49
CA GLY A 17 -28.29 -21.23 -5.21
C GLY A 17 -28.85 -20.59 -6.48
N ARG A 18 -28.11 -19.66 -7.11
CA ARG A 18 -28.56 -18.87 -8.26
C ARG A 18 -27.43 -18.63 -9.25
N ARG A 19 -27.77 -18.13 -10.44
CA ARG A 19 -26.76 -17.72 -11.43
C ARG A 19 -25.91 -16.59 -10.86
N GLY A 20 -24.64 -16.54 -11.25
CA GLY A 20 -23.68 -15.55 -10.79
C GLY A 20 -22.82 -15.00 -11.91
N VAL A 21 -22.33 -13.79 -11.73
CA VAL A 21 -21.32 -13.17 -12.59
C VAL A 21 -20.13 -12.76 -11.75
N LYS A 22 -18.93 -13.16 -12.16
CA LYS A 22 -17.71 -12.66 -11.53
C LYS A 22 -17.17 -11.46 -12.31
N LEU A 23 -17.10 -10.31 -11.65
CA LEU A 23 -16.55 -9.09 -12.24
C LEU A 23 -15.05 -9.01 -11.95
N LEU A 24 -14.27 -8.84 -13.02
CA LEU A 24 -12.85 -8.51 -12.99
C LEU A 24 -12.65 -6.98 -12.96
N PRO A 25 -11.44 -6.50 -12.64
CA PRO A 25 -11.14 -5.08 -12.77
C PRO A 25 -11.51 -4.56 -14.15
N ASN A 26 -12.09 -3.37 -14.18
CA ASN A 26 -12.52 -2.62 -15.35
C ASN A 26 -13.76 -3.17 -16.06
N GLU A 27 -14.43 -4.15 -15.46
CA GLU A 27 -15.70 -4.67 -15.95
C GLU A 27 -16.89 -4.09 -15.18
N PHE A 28 -18.05 -4.10 -15.83
CA PHE A 28 -19.34 -3.87 -15.19
C PHE A 28 -20.36 -4.91 -15.65
N TYR A 29 -21.45 -5.02 -14.90
CA TYR A 29 -22.58 -5.85 -15.29
C TYR A 29 -23.88 -5.23 -14.76
N THR A 30 -24.91 -5.20 -15.61
CA THR A 30 -26.27 -4.77 -15.27
C THR A 30 -27.25 -5.88 -15.59
N THR A 31 -28.29 -6.02 -14.78
CA THR A 31 -29.27 -7.10 -14.96
C THR A 31 -30.59 -6.78 -14.27
N ARG A 32 -31.62 -7.52 -14.68
CA ARG A 32 -32.94 -7.61 -14.04
C ARG A 32 -33.26 -9.05 -13.60
N GLU A 33 -32.35 -9.98 -13.85
CA GLU A 33 -32.52 -11.38 -13.52
C GLU A 33 -32.18 -11.62 -12.05
N ASP A 34 -32.78 -12.67 -11.46
CA ASP A 34 -32.40 -13.16 -10.13
C ASP A 34 -31.02 -13.84 -10.21
N MET A 35 -29.97 -13.05 -9.95
CA MET A 35 -28.59 -13.50 -9.99
C MET A 35 -27.72 -12.70 -9.02
N VAL A 36 -26.52 -13.22 -8.77
CA VAL A 36 -25.54 -12.58 -7.88
C VAL A 36 -24.36 -12.02 -8.67
N LEU A 37 -24.01 -10.76 -8.44
CA LEU A 37 -22.79 -10.16 -8.97
C LEU A 37 -21.70 -10.23 -7.90
N VAL A 38 -20.56 -10.84 -8.23
CA VAL A 38 -19.50 -11.13 -7.27
C VAL A 38 -18.18 -10.53 -7.72
N THR A 39 -17.48 -9.91 -6.79
CA THR A 39 -16.11 -9.45 -7.04
C THR A 39 -15.24 -9.49 -5.79
N VAL A 40 -13.93 -9.38 -5.98
CA VAL A 40 -12.93 -9.30 -4.89
C VAL A 40 -12.17 -8.00 -5.04
N LEU A 41 -12.13 -7.23 -3.96
CA LEU A 41 -11.62 -5.86 -3.95
C LEU A 41 -10.42 -5.76 -3.01
N GLY A 42 -9.32 -5.24 -3.55
CA GLY A 42 -8.20 -4.66 -2.80
C GLY A 42 -8.35 -3.15 -2.77
N SER A 43 -7.39 -2.43 -3.37
CA SER A 43 -7.44 -0.98 -3.56
C SER A 43 -8.54 -0.51 -4.51
N CYS A 44 -9.03 -1.38 -5.41
CA CYS A 44 -10.17 -1.10 -6.28
C CYS A 44 -11.44 -0.80 -5.50
N VAL A 45 -12.40 -0.16 -6.15
CA VAL A 45 -13.74 0.08 -5.61
C VAL A 45 -14.80 -0.49 -6.55
N ALA A 46 -15.87 -1.03 -5.96
CA ALA A 46 -17.08 -1.40 -6.66
C ALA A 46 -18.23 -0.51 -6.22
N ALA A 47 -18.95 0.06 -7.19
CA ALA A 47 -20.24 0.68 -6.98
C ALA A 47 -21.36 -0.27 -7.40
N CYS A 48 -22.27 -0.56 -6.48
CA CYS A 48 -23.48 -1.33 -6.71
C CYS A 48 -24.65 -0.36 -6.75
N ILE A 49 -25.35 -0.24 -7.88
CA ILE A 49 -26.48 0.67 -8.04
C ILE A 49 -27.74 -0.15 -8.27
N HIS A 50 -28.82 0.24 -7.59
CA HIS A 50 -30.11 -0.43 -7.65
C HIS A 50 -31.25 0.58 -7.83
N ASP A 51 -32.21 0.25 -8.68
CA ASP A 51 -33.52 0.90 -8.74
C ASP A 51 -34.59 -0.10 -8.28
N ARG A 52 -35.06 0.09 -7.04
CA ARG A 52 -36.05 -0.79 -6.41
C ARG A 52 -37.37 -0.86 -7.16
N THR A 53 -37.78 0.23 -7.79
CA THR A 53 -39.09 0.27 -8.47
C THR A 53 -39.00 -0.44 -9.82
N ALA A 54 -37.88 -0.29 -10.52
CA ALA A 54 -37.66 -0.97 -11.80
C ALA A 54 -37.22 -2.44 -11.64
N GLY A 55 -36.79 -2.85 -10.43
CA GLY A 55 -36.30 -4.21 -10.19
C GLY A 55 -35.00 -4.50 -10.96
N ILE A 56 -34.16 -3.48 -11.13
CA ILE A 56 -32.89 -3.58 -11.85
C ILE A 56 -31.74 -3.15 -10.97
N GLY A 57 -30.55 -3.63 -11.29
CA GLY A 57 -29.34 -3.14 -10.69
C GLY A 57 -28.11 -3.58 -11.44
N GLY A 58 -26.98 -3.09 -10.99
CA GLY A 58 -25.70 -3.43 -11.57
C GLY A 58 -24.56 -3.12 -10.63
N MET A 59 -23.41 -3.68 -10.97
CA MET A 59 -22.16 -3.50 -10.24
C MET A 59 -21.07 -3.19 -11.24
N ASN A 60 -20.15 -2.29 -10.89
CA ASN A 60 -18.87 -2.15 -11.58
C ASN A 60 -17.72 -2.58 -10.66
N HIS A 61 -16.54 -2.73 -11.25
CA HIS A 61 -15.29 -2.85 -10.53
C HIS A 61 -14.28 -1.95 -11.22
N PHE A 62 -13.96 -0.80 -10.63
CA PHE A 62 -13.01 0.13 -11.21
C PHE A 62 -11.78 0.31 -10.32
N MET A 63 -10.67 0.68 -10.96
CA MET A 63 -9.45 1.12 -10.31
C MET A 63 -8.96 2.35 -11.07
N LEU A 64 -8.64 3.43 -10.36
CA LEU A 64 -7.97 4.57 -10.98
C LEU A 64 -6.50 4.17 -11.30
N PRO A 65 -5.96 4.55 -12.47
CA PRO A 65 -4.54 4.37 -12.75
C PRO A 65 -3.66 5.06 -11.69
N ASP A 66 -2.44 4.57 -11.58
CA ASP A 66 -1.45 5.20 -10.74
C ASP A 66 -0.97 6.50 -11.41
N ASP A 67 -0.96 7.61 -10.67
CA ASP A 67 -0.69 8.93 -11.24
C ASP A 67 0.82 9.18 -11.50
N GLY A 68 1.68 8.25 -11.08
CA GLY A 68 3.14 8.40 -11.20
C GLY A 68 3.66 9.70 -10.56
N GLU A 69 4.87 10.12 -10.93
CA GLU A 69 5.51 11.33 -10.39
C GLU A 69 5.05 12.65 -11.03
N GLN A 70 4.13 12.62 -12.02
CA GLN A 70 3.59 13.82 -12.68
C GLN A 70 2.07 13.96 -12.44
N PRO A 71 1.67 14.59 -11.31
CA PRO A 71 0.30 14.51 -10.81
C PRO A 71 -0.74 15.23 -11.69
N SER A 72 -0.36 16.26 -12.46
CA SER A 72 -1.34 17.16 -13.08
C SER A 72 -2.07 16.56 -14.28
N GLN A 73 -1.37 15.85 -15.16
CA GLN A 73 -2.01 15.17 -16.31
C GLN A 73 -2.55 13.79 -15.91
N ALA A 74 -1.81 13.05 -15.09
CA ALA A 74 -2.18 11.71 -14.70
C ALA A 74 -3.42 11.67 -13.78
N ALA A 75 -3.59 12.65 -12.87
CA ALA A 75 -4.83 12.78 -12.09
C ALA A 75 -6.07 13.00 -12.99
N SER A 76 -5.91 13.75 -14.08
CA SER A 76 -6.98 13.98 -15.06
C SER A 76 -7.33 12.71 -15.84
N ASP A 77 -6.35 11.91 -16.25
CA ASP A 77 -6.58 10.60 -16.89
C ASP A 77 -7.24 9.61 -15.92
N SER A 78 -6.78 9.60 -14.67
CA SER A 78 -7.35 8.77 -13.60
C SER A 78 -8.82 9.07 -13.39
N MET A 79 -9.16 10.35 -13.17
CA MET A 79 -10.54 10.77 -12.99
C MET A 79 -11.42 10.42 -14.20
N ARG A 80 -10.90 10.57 -15.43
CA ARG A 80 -11.61 10.16 -16.66
C ARG A 80 -11.92 8.67 -16.67
N TYR A 81 -10.99 7.85 -16.19
CA TYR A 81 -11.18 6.40 -16.13
C TYR A 81 -12.30 6.00 -15.17
N GLY A 82 -12.24 6.49 -13.93
CA GLY A 82 -13.30 6.24 -12.94
C GLY A 82 -14.65 6.79 -13.39
N ALA A 83 -14.66 7.99 -14.01
CA ALA A 83 -15.88 8.61 -14.51
C ALA A 83 -16.51 7.77 -15.62
N TYR A 84 -15.71 7.27 -16.56
CA TYR A 84 -16.19 6.36 -17.60
C TYR A 84 -16.83 5.10 -17.03
N ALA A 85 -16.18 4.44 -16.06
CA ALA A 85 -16.70 3.21 -15.44
C ALA A 85 -18.04 3.43 -14.69
N MET A 86 -18.22 4.59 -14.06
CA MET A 86 -19.49 4.95 -13.41
C MET A 86 -20.56 5.36 -14.41
N GLU A 87 -20.19 6.15 -15.42
CA GLU A 87 -21.10 6.64 -16.46
C GLU A 87 -21.69 5.49 -17.27
N VAL A 88 -20.87 4.54 -17.69
CA VAL A 88 -21.32 3.35 -18.42
C VAL A 88 -22.32 2.55 -17.59
N LEU A 89 -22.04 2.30 -16.31
CA LEU A 89 -22.95 1.59 -15.42
C LEU A 89 -24.30 2.31 -15.29
N ILE A 90 -24.28 3.62 -15.01
CA ILE A 90 -25.49 4.43 -14.82
C ILE A 90 -26.31 4.46 -16.11
N ASN A 91 -25.67 4.67 -17.26
CA ASN A 91 -26.35 4.78 -18.54
C ASN A 91 -26.98 3.44 -18.95
N GLU A 92 -26.32 2.31 -18.70
CA GLU A 92 -26.93 0.99 -18.95
C GLU A 92 -28.12 0.72 -18.04
N LEU A 93 -28.09 1.14 -16.77
CA LEU A 93 -29.27 1.05 -15.89
C LEU A 93 -30.43 1.93 -16.38
N ILE A 94 -30.13 3.14 -16.87
CA ILE A 94 -31.16 4.02 -17.45
C ILE A 94 -31.78 3.37 -18.71
N LYS A 95 -30.96 2.80 -19.60
CA LYS A 95 -31.43 2.08 -20.79
C LYS A 95 -32.33 0.89 -20.43
N MET A 96 -32.09 0.26 -19.29
CA MET A 96 -32.93 -0.83 -18.76
C MET A 96 -34.26 -0.35 -18.14
N GLY A 97 -34.54 0.96 -18.12
CA GLY A 97 -35.75 1.56 -17.54
C GLY A 97 -35.56 2.15 -16.14
N GLY A 98 -34.32 2.23 -15.67
CA GLY A 98 -33.96 2.87 -14.42
C GLY A 98 -34.15 4.38 -14.46
N ARG A 99 -34.52 4.97 -13.32
CA ARG A 99 -34.60 6.43 -13.18
C ARG A 99 -33.55 6.91 -12.19
N ARG A 100 -32.74 7.89 -12.58
CA ARG A 100 -31.58 8.35 -11.81
C ARG A 100 -31.96 8.81 -10.40
N GLU A 101 -33.09 9.49 -10.26
CA GLU A 101 -33.64 9.95 -8.99
C GLU A 101 -34.06 8.82 -8.03
N ARG A 102 -34.21 7.59 -8.54
CA ARG A 102 -34.53 6.39 -7.74
C ARG A 102 -33.30 5.54 -7.42
N PHE A 103 -32.13 5.86 -7.98
CA PHE A 103 -30.94 5.06 -7.77
C PHE A 103 -30.45 5.16 -6.33
N GLU A 104 -30.24 3.99 -5.74
CA GLU A 104 -29.58 3.82 -4.45
C GLU A 104 -28.24 3.12 -4.70
N ALA A 105 -27.15 3.67 -4.14
CA ALA A 105 -25.81 3.13 -4.30
C ALA A 105 -25.30 2.48 -3.02
N LYS A 106 -24.55 1.38 -3.17
CA LYS A 106 -23.70 0.79 -2.15
C LYS A 106 -22.28 0.68 -2.67
N VAL A 107 -21.30 1.09 -1.87
CA VAL A 107 -19.90 1.16 -2.33
C VAL A 107 -18.96 0.40 -1.42
N PHE A 108 -18.05 -0.35 -2.01
CA PHE A 108 -17.16 -1.26 -1.30
C PHE A 108 -15.75 -1.21 -1.88
N GLY A 109 -14.73 -1.47 -1.07
CA GLY A 109 -13.33 -1.60 -1.51
C GLY A 109 -12.41 -0.48 -1.03
N GLY A 110 -11.34 -0.18 -1.76
CA GLY A 110 -10.37 0.85 -1.36
C GLY A 110 -9.41 0.40 -0.27
N ALA A 111 -9.19 -0.91 -0.08
CA ALA A 111 -8.28 -1.44 0.93
C ALA A 111 -6.81 -1.11 0.63
N ALA A 112 -6.02 -0.83 1.68
CA ALA A 112 -4.57 -0.76 1.64
C ALA A 112 -3.99 -2.17 1.92
N VAL A 113 -3.72 -2.94 0.86
CA VAL A 113 -3.39 -4.38 0.96
C VAL A 113 -1.88 -4.65 1.09
N LEU A 114 -1.01 -3.80 0.55
CA LEU A 114 0.44 -3.93 0.69
C LEU A 114 0.96 -3.02 1.82
N ALA A 115 1.49 -3.62 2.88
CA ALA A 115 2.26 -2.91 3.89
C ALA A 115 3.67 -2.64 3.36
N GLY A 116 4.07 -1.37 3.25
CA GLY A 116 5.46 -0.98 2.93
C GLY A 116 5.67 -0.25 1.60
N MET A 117 4.66 -0.14 0.73
CA MET A 117 4.68 0.84 -0.37
C MET A 117 4.04 2.14 0.15
N THR A 118 4.86 3.04 0.65
CA THR A 118 4.50 4.42 1.00
C THR A 118 4.14 5.26 -0.23
N THR A 119 4.33 4.73 -1.43
CA THR A 119 3.87 5.32 -2.68
C THR A 119 2.45 4.86 -2.99
N ILE A 120 1.53 5.75 -2.60
CA ILE A 120 0.25 6.05 -3.24
C ILE A 120 -0.96 5.35 -2.62
N ASN A 121 -1.74 6.17 -1.91
CA ASN A 121 -3.06 5.90 -1.35
C ASN A 121 -4.11 5.65 -2.46
N ILE A 122 -3.88 4.69 -3.36
CA ILE A 122 -4.79 4.37 -4.48
C ILE A 122 -6.18 4.03 -3.93
N GLY A 123 -6.23 3.27 -2.82
CA GLY A 123 -7.48 2.92 -2.16
C GLY A 123 -8.27 4.14 -1.67
N ASP A 124 -7.59 5.11 -1.03
CA ASP A 124 -8.24 6.34 -0.57
C ASP A 124 -8.69 7.22 -1.73
N ARG A 125 -7.86 7.34 -2.78
CA ARG A 125 -8.22 8.07 -4.00
C ARG A 125 -9.47 7.48 -4.67
N ASN A 126 -9.54 6.16 -4.79
CA ASN A 126 -10.71 5.47 -5.34
C ASN A 126 -11.96 5.70 -4.48
N ALA A 127 -11.81 5.65 -3.15
CA ALA A 127 -12.90 5.88 -2.21
C ALA A 127 -13.40 7.33 -2.23
N GLU A 128 -12.49 8.30 -2.30
CA GLU A 128 -12.85 9.71 -2.41
C GLU A 128 -13.52 10.01 -3.76
N PHE A 129 -12.97 9.45 -4.84
CA PHE A 129 -13.54 9.56 -6.18
C PHE A 129 -14.98 9.07 -6.22
N VAL A 130 -15.28 7.85 -5.72
CA VAL A 130 -16.64 7.30 -5.80
C VAL A 130 -17.64 8.14 -5.01
N ARG A 131 -17.26 8.62 -3.83
CA ARG A 131 -18.12 9.47 -2.99
C ARG A 131 -18.43 10.79 -3.69
N ARG A 132 -17.40 11.45 -4.23
CA ARG A 132 -17.55 12.71 -4.97
C ARG A 132 -18.39 12.52 -6.23
N TYR A 133 -18.13 11.48 -7.02
CA TYR A 133 -18.86 11.21 -8.25
C TYR A 133 -20.35 10.96 -7.98
N LEU A 134 -20.67 10.09 -7.03
CA LEU A 134 -22.06 9.81 -6.66
C LEU A 134 -22.77 11.04 -6.07
N GLY A 135 -22.05 11.87 -5.31
CA GLY A 135 -22.56 13.15 -4.82
C GLY A 135 -22.92 14.13 -5.95
N LEU A 136 -22.07 14.26 -6.96
CA LEU A 136 -22.33 15.09 -8.15
C LEU A 136 -23.51 14.58 -8.96
N GLU A 137 -23.62 13.25 -9.11
CA GLU A 137 -24.76 12.60 -9.79
C GLU A 137 -26.04 12.55 -8.95
N LYS A 138 -26.01 13.07 -7.71
CA LYS A 138 -27.12 13.07 -6.74
C LYS A 138 -27.66 11.66 -6.45
N ILE A 139 -26.81 10.64 -6.54
CA ILE A 139 -27.16 9.26 -6.20
C ILE A 139 -26.78 9.03 -4.74
N ARG A 140 -27.78 8.65 -3.92
CA ARG A 140 -27.56 8.47 -2.48
C ARG A 140 -26.80 7.19 -2.20
N ILE A 141 -25.74 7.29 -1.39
CA ILE A 141 -25.05 6.13 -0.83
C ILE A 141 -25.83 5.66 0.40
N ILE A 142 -26.42 4.47 0.34
CA ILE A 142 -27.21 3.90 1.45
C ILE A 142 -26.37 2.97 2.34
N ALA A 143 -25.23 2.49 1.85
CA ALA A 143 -24.26 1.74 2.64
C ALA A 143 -22.86 1.84 2.01
N GLU A 144 -21.83 1.88 2.84
CA GLU A 144 -20.44 1.81 2.40
C GLU A 144 -19.57 0.99 3.36
N ASP A 145 -18.64 0.21 2.81
CA ASP A 145 -17.48 -0.35 3.54
C ASP A 145 -16.27 -0.10 2.65
N LEU A 146 -15.70 1.10 2.81
CA LEU A 146 -14.55 1.61 2.07
C LEU A 146 -13.30 1.65 2.97
N GLN A 147 -12.11 1.68 2.35
CA GLN A 147 -10.82 1.83 3.05
C GLN A 147 -10.50 0.67 4.01
N GLY A 148 -9.46 0.80 4.83
CA GLY A 148 -8.99 -0.24 5.76
C GLY A 148 -7.96 -1.19 5.17
N VAL A 149 -7.50 -2.17 5.95
CA VAL A 149 -6.31 -2.98 5.63
C VAL A 149 -6.63 -4.35 5.01
N HIS A 150 -7.91 -4.72 4.92
CA HIS A 150 -8.32 -6.04 4.46
C HIS A 150 -8.99 -5.97 3.07
N PRO A 151 -8.56 -6.82 2.13
CA PRO A 151 -9.34 -7.10 0.93
C PRO A 151 -10.72 -7.62 1.32
N ARG A 152 -11.71 -7.44 0.44
CA ARG A 152 -13.06 -7.95 0.69
C ARG A 152 -13.68 -8.56 -0.55
N LYS A 153 -14.37 -9.69 -0.35
CA LYS A 153 -15.27 -10.27 -1.35
C LYS A 153 -16.64 -9.63 -1.18
N VAL A 154 -17.19 -9.12 -2.27
CA VAL A 154 -18.53 -8.52 -2.34
C VAL A 154 -19.42 -9.42 -3.18
N ALA A 155 -20.63 -9.68 -2.69
CA ALA A 155 -21.70 -10.32 -3.43
C ALA A 155 -22.92 -9.39 -3.39
N PHE A 156 -23.42 -9.01 -4.56
CA PHE A 156 -24.51 -8.07 -4.72
C PHE A 156 -25.67 -8.72 -5.47
N MET A 157 -26.89 -8.55 -4.96
CA MET A 157 -28.13 -9.03 -5.55
C MET A 157 -28.85 -7.83 -6.19
N PRO A 158 -28.82 -7.69 -7.53
CA PRO A 158 -29.33 -6.50 -8.23
C PRO A 158 -30.84 -6.31 -8.15
N ASP A 159 -31.59 -7.39 -7.96
CA ASP A 159 -33.06 -7.43 -7.85
C ASP A 159 -33.58 -6.83 -6.53
N THR A 160 -32.87 -7.08 -5.43
CA THR A 160 -33.22 -6.66 -4.07
C THR A 160 -32.37 -5.50 -3.55
N GLY A 161 -31.24 -5.22 -4.23
CA GLY A 161 -30.22 -4.30 -3.77
C GLY A 161 -29.42 -4.79 -2.56
N GLN A 162 -29.57 -6.06 -2.14
CA GLN A 162 -28.81 -6.61 -1.01
C GLN A 162 -27.34 -6.78 -1.37
N ALA A 163 -26.46 -6.54 -0.39
CA ALA A 163 -25.02 -6.71 -0.56
C ALA A 163 -24.44 -7.42 0.66
N LEU A 164 -23.61 -8.43 0.42
CA LEU A 164 -22.87 -9.15 1.45
C LEU A 164 -21.38 -8.89 1.24
N VAL A 165 -20.69 -8.57 2.34
CA VAL A 165 -19.26 -8.28 2.33
C VAL A 165 -18.56 -9.25 3.26
N LYS A 166 -17.53 -9.92 2.75
CA LYS A 166 -16.64 -10.77 3.55
C LYS A 166 -15.23 -10.23 3.49
N LYS A 167 -14.73 -9.70 4.62
CA LYS A 167 -13.32 -9.31 4.78
C LYS A 167 -12.46 -10.57 4.72
N LEU A 168 -11.44 -10.54 3.88
CA LEU A 168 -10.51 -11.63 3.64
C LEU A 168 -9.29 -11.44 4.55
N ARG A 169 -8.83 -12.53 5.18
CA ARG A 169 -7.61 -12.48 5.97
C ARG A 169 -6.42 -12.43 5.02
N LEU A 170 -5.56 -11.43 5.21
CA LEU A 170 -4.23 -11.46 4.64
C LEU A 170 -3.42 -12.47 5.44
N GLN A 171 -3.01 -13.57 4.81
CA GLN A 171 -1.91 -14.36 5.37
C GLN A 171 -0.67 -13.49 5.19
N GLN A 172 -0.27 -12.79 6.25
CA GLN A 172 1.04 -12.16 6.28
C GLN A 172 2.05 -13.30 6.41
N GLU A 173 2.74 -13.63 5.31
CA GLU A 173 4.05 -14.25 5.43
C GLU A 173 4.89 -13.28 6.28
N PRO A 174 5.51 -13.73 7.39
CA PRO A 174 6.37 -12.87 8.18
C PRO A 174 7.41 -12.27 7.25
N SER A 175 7.69 -10.99 7.42
CA SER A 175 8.68 -10.30 6.60
C SER A 175 10.02 -11.05 6.68
N VAL A 176 10.82 -10.94 5.61
CA VAL A 176 12.16 -11.55 5.59
C VAL A 176 12.96 -11.13 6.83
N ALA A 177 12.82 -9.87 7.26
CA ALA A 177 13.43 -9.35 8.49
C ALA A 177 12.96 -10.06 9.77
N GLU A 178 11.65 -10.29 9.93
CA GLU A 178 11.10 -11.03 11.08
C GLU A 178 11.55 -12.50 11.07
N ARG A 179 11.65 -13.11 9.88
CA ARG A 179 12.12 -14.48 9.71
C ARG A 179 13.61 -14.60 10.01
N GLU A 180 14.42 -13.63 9.58
CA GLU A 180 15.84 -13.52 9.90
C GLU A 180 16.07 -13.30 11.40
N GLN A 181 15.28 -12.43 12.04
CA GLN A 181 15.38 -12.17 13.47
C GLN A 181 14.96 -13.39 14.31
N ALA A 182 13.91 -14.09 13.91
CA ALA A 182 13.49 -15.34 14.53
C ALA A 182 14.57 -16.42 14.39
N LEU A 183 15.17 -16.56 13.20
CA LEU A 183 16.26 -17.51 12.96
C LEU A 183 17.51 -17.13 13.78
N ALA A 184 17.87 -15.85 13.82
CA ALA A 184 19.00 -15.35 14.60
C ALA A 184 18.84 -15.65 16.10
N LYS A 185 17.63 -15.48 16.64
CA LYS A 185 17.30 -15.82 18.03
C LYS A 185 17.44 -17.33 18.29
N GLN A 186 16.89 -18.16 17.40
CA GLN A 186 17.00 -19.62 17.50
C GLN A 186 18.46 -20.10 17.42
N VAL A 187 19.27 -19.51 16.53
CA VAL A 187 20.70 -19.82 16.40
C VAL A 187 21.46 -19.41 17.66
N ALA A 188 21.16 -18.25 18.23
CA ALA A 188 21.77 -17.79 19.48
C ALA A 188 21.44 -18.73 20.65
N GLU A 189 20.17 -19.13 20.79
CA GLU A 189 19.70 -20.08 21.80
C GLU A 189 20.33 -21.46 21.63
N ALA A 190 20.41 -21.99 20.41
CA ALA A 190 21.06 -23.26 20.10
C ALA A 190 22.56 -23.22 20.41
N ARG A 191 23.23 -22.10 20.10
CA ARG A 191 24.65 -21.88 20.44
C ARG A 191 24.86 -21.84 21.95
N ALA A 192 24.01 -21.13 22.68
CA ALA A 192 24.06 -21.08 24.14
C ALA A 192 23.85 -22.46 24.78
N ALA A 193 22.87 -23.24 24.28
CA ALA A 193 22.62 -24.60 24.74
C ALA A 193 23.81 -25.54 24.48
N ARG A 194 24.46 -25.43 23.31
CA ARG A 194 25.68 -26.18 22.99
C ARG A 194 26.85 -25.84 23.92
N HIS A 195 27.08 -24.56 24.20
CA HIS A 195 28.12 -24.13 25.14
C HIS A 195 27.83 -24.61 26.57
N ALA A 196 26.57 -24.53 27.02
CA ALA A 196 26.17 -25.03 28.33
C ALA A 196 26.37 -26.55 28.46
N ARG A 197 26.10 -27.31 27.39
CA ARG A 197 26.35 -28.75 27.33
C ARG A 197 27.85 -29.07 27.37
N ALA A 198 28.65 -28.38 26.56
CA ALA A 198 30.11 -28.56 26.56
C ALA A 198 30.75 -28.19 27.91
N ALA A 199 30.25 -27.15 28.59
CA ALA A 199 30.71 -26.78 29.93
C ALA A 199 30.35 -27.82 31.00
N ARG A 200 29.24 -28.55 30.83
CA ARG A 200 28.86 -29.67 31.70
C ARG A 200 29.68 -30.94 31.41
N GLU A 201 30.03 -31.17 30.15
CA GLU A 201 30.85 -32.32 29.72
C GLU A 201 32.35 -32.13 30.03
N HIS A 202 32.87 -30.90 30.01
CA HIS A 202 34.24 -30.54 30.43
C HIS A 202 34.33 -30.10 31.90
N GLY A 203 33.55 -30.73 32.77
CA GLY A 203 33.58 -30.50 34.22
C GLY A 203 34.75 -31.18 34.93
N HIS A 204 35.99 -31.05 34.44
CA HIS A 204 37.24 -31.10 35.21
C HIS A 204 38.43 -30.91 34.25
N VAL A 205 39.04 -29.73 34.22
CA VAL A 205 40.43 -29.60 33.79
C VAL A 205 41.19 -29.17 35.02
N GLU A 206 41.71 -30.14 35.75
CA GLU A 206 42.67 -29.90 36.82
C GLU A 206 43.96 -29.39 36.18
N LEU A 207 44.15 -28.08 36.23
CA LEU A 207 45.44 -27.47 35.94
C LEU A 207 46.40 -27.95 37.03
N PHE A 208 47.28 -28.90 36.71
CA PHE A 208 48.37 -29.33 37.58
C PHE A 208 49.21 -28.11 37.97
N ALA A 209 48.97 -27.58 39.17
CA ALA A 209 49.89 -26.67 39.82
C ALA A 209 51.07 -27.50 40.34
N GLY A 210 52.06 -27.72 39.46
CA GLY A 210 53.37 -28.20 39.88
C GLY A 210 54.04 -27.14 40.74
N ALA A 211 54.18 -27.42 42.03
CA ALA A 211 54.97 -26.61 42.94
C ALA A 211 56.44 -26.64 42.49
N GLY A 212 56.98 -25.47 42.13
CA GLY A 212 58.39 -25.30 41.80
C GLY A 212 58.69 -23.85 41.43
N GLN A 213 59.24 -23.09 42.37
CA GLN A 213 59.78 -21.76 42.12
C GLN A 213 60.93 -21.82 41.10
N ALA A 214 60.82 -21.04 40.03
CA ALA A 214 61.96 -20.37 39.40
C ALA A 214 61.45 -19.23 38.52
N ALA A 215 61.95 -18.02 38.77
CA ALA A 215 61.70 -16.85 37.97
C ALA A 215 62.16 -17.05 36.51
N ALA A 216 61.31 -16.73 35.53
CA ALA A 216 61.71 -16.56 34.14
C ALA A 216 60.82 -15.50 33.46
N GLN A 217 61.50 -14.60 32.75
CA GLN A 217 61.08 -13.28 32.31
C GLN A 217 59.86 -13.25 31.37
N LYS A 218 59.06 -12.17 31.49
CA LYS A 218 58.11 -11.75 30.44
C LYS A 218 58.86 -11.58 29.11
N PRO A 219 58.36 -12.11 27.99
CA PRO A 219 58.85 -11.71 26.67
C PRO A 219 58.47 -10.24 26.44
N ARG A 220 59.50 -9.39 26.42
CA ARG A 220 59.43 -7.98 26.07
C ARG A 220 59.28 -7.87 24.56
N ILE A 221 58.06 -7.60 24.08
CA ILE A 221 57.84 -7.15 22.71
C ILE A 221 58.16 -5.65 22.70
N GLU A 222 59.29 -5.27 22.12
CA GLU A 222 59.63 -3.88 21.88
C GLU A 222 58.80 -3.35 20.70
N LEU A 223 57.76 -2.57 21.00
CA LEU A 223 57.16 -1.68 20.00
C LEU A 223 58.11 -0.50 19.79
N PHE A 224 58.79 -0.50 18.64
CA PHE A 224 59.51 0.68 18.15
C PHE A 224 58.52 1.78 17.79
N GLY A 225 58.73 2.96 18.37
CA GLY A 225 58.27 4.24 17.82
C GLY A 225 56.91 4.73 18.27
N THR A 226 56.87 5.37 19.43
CA THR A 226 56.01 6.56 19.59
C THR A 226 56.91 7.78 19.57
N PRO A 227 56.40 8.92 19.06
CA PRO A 227 56.24 9.98 20.04
C PRO A 227 54.87 10.65 19.99
N ALA A 228 54.38 10.85 21.21
CA ALA A 228 53.68 12.02 21.72
C ALA A 228 52.46 12.58 20.99
N ALA A 229 51.34 12.43 21.71
CA ALA A 229 50.06 13.10 21.56
C ALA A 229 50.11 14.60 21.28
N GLN A 230 49.19 15.07 20.44
CA GLN A 230 48.50 16.35 20.58
C GLN A 230 47.09 16.26 19.96
N LYS A 231 46.08 16.70 20.72
CA LYS A 231 44.65 16.76 20.31
C LYS A 231 44.45 17.83 19.23
N PRO A 232 43.69 17.57 18.15
CA PRO A 232 43.18 18.66 17.32
C PRO A 232 41.74 19.03 17.74
N ARG A 233 41.65 20.26 18.24
CA ARG A 233 40.47 21.12 18.35
C ARG A 233 40.04 21.51 16.94
N VAL A 234 38.77 21.30 16.60
CA VAL A 234 38.19 21.72 15.31
C VAL A 234 37.91 23.22 15.39
N GLU A 235 38.68 24.01 14.66
CA GLU A 235 38.34 25.39 14.31
C GLU A 235 38.18 25.47 12.80
N LEU A 236 36.96 25.83 12.36
CA LEU A 236 36.69 26.29 11.01
C LEU A 236 37.43 27.61 10.79
N PHE A 237 38.11 27.78 9.66
CA PHE A 237 37.91 28.89 8.72
C PHE A 237 38.90 28.76 7.55
N GLY A 238 38.37 28.75 6.33
CA GLY A 238 39.14 28.86 5.10
C GLY A 238 38.71 30.10 4.32
N ALA A 239 39.42 31.20 4.54
CA ALA A 239 39.46 32.37 3.67
C ALA A 239 40.92 32.66 3.33
N GLY A 240 41.20 33.02 2.08
CA GLY A 240 42.53 33.49 1.63
C GLY A 240 42.81 33.08 0.18
N ALA A 241 42.35 33.81 -0.83
CA ALA A 241 42.92 35.06 -1.34
C ALA A 241 44.20 34.88 -2.18
N ARG A 242 44.10 35.22 -3.48
CA ARG A 242 45.06 36.00 -4.31
C ARG A 242 44.19 36.69 -5.35
N GLY A 243 44.15 38.00 -5.57
CA GLY A 243 45.13 39.06 -5.35
C GLY A 243 45.45 39.67 -6.72
N VAL A 244 45.06 40.95 -6.93
CA VAL A 244 45.75 42.03 -7.68
C VAL A 244 44.73 43.15 -8.01
N ALA A 245 45.10 44.39 -7.66
CA ALA A 245 44.34 45.65 -7.71
C ALA A 245 44.73 46.50 -8.97
N PRO A 246 44.47 47.83 -9.10
CA PRO A 246 43.52 48.75 -8.42
C PRO A 246 42.73 49.78 -9.31
N ALA A 247 41.64 50.33 -8.74
CA ALA A 247 41.12 51.74 -8.81
C ALA A 247 40.56 52.38 -10.12
N PRO A 248 39.80 53.51 -10.06
CA PRO A 248 38.66 53.86 -9.18
C PRO A 248 37.48 54.58 -9.91
N SER A 249 36.44 54.95 -9.14
CA SER A 249 35.33 55.89 -9.44
C SER A 249 34.19 55.32 -10.31
N ASN A 250 32.90 55.66 -10.17
CA ASN A 250 32.20 56.70 -9.43
C ASN A 250 30.69 56.32 -9.35
N SER A 251 30.01 56.78 -8.30
CA SER A 251 28.63 57.30 -8.29
C SER A 251 27.39 56.50 -8.75
N ALA A 252 26.33 56.66 -7.93
CA ALA A 252 24.91 56.86 -8.28
C ALA A 252 24.05 55.59 -8.51
N LYS A 253 23.02 55.39 -7.66
CA LYS A 253 21.57 55.65 -7.93
C LYS A 253 20.96 54.54 -8.82
N THR A 254 19.78 53.97 -8.66
CA THR A 254 18.53 54.16 -7.89
C THR A 254 17.56 53.07 -8.43
N VAL A 255 16.59 52.60 -7.61
CA VAL A 255 15.15 52.43 -7.97
C VAL A 255 14.82 51.34 -9.03
N GLU A 256 14.19 50.20 -8.68
CA GLU A 256 12.73 49.97 -8.53
C GLU A 256 12.07 49.47 -9.84
N GLU A 257 11.14 48.51 -9.67
CA GLU A 257 10.09 48.05 -10.61
C GLU A 257 10.53 47.35 -11.92
N ALA A 258 9.90 46.26 -12.38
CA ALA A 258 8.58 45.67 -12.13
C ALA A 258 8.61 44.15 -12.35
#